data_AF-A0AAU6SAY6-F1
#
_entry.id   AF-A0AAU6SAY6-F1
#
_cell.length_a   1.000
_cell.length_b   1.000
_cell.length_c   1.000
_cell.angle_alpha   90.00
_cell.angle_beta   90.00
_cell.angle_gamma   90.00
#
_symmetry.space_group_name_H-M   'P 1'
#
loop_
_entity.id
_entity.type
_entity.pdbx_description
1 polymer ?
#
loop_
_entity_poly.entity_id
_entity_poly.type
_entity_poly.pdbx_seq_one_letter_code
_entity_poly.pdbx_strand_id
1 'polypeptide(L)'
;MRVLRAVMSAVVATLPVLVILLIPTLVRGDTGIAAFSGVGGTLLNAAFIAAIILIPKVNGWLDPEVPAWTATTAMAATARVWRTRIWLALLAVLALLGIFAAGQTAAYFLGLSSPALTDGVLDYSRFLAQELVVYLLGYVLSLTTYVLLIRVLARHGD
;
A
#
# COMPACT_ATOMS: atom_id res chain seq x y z
N MET A 1 6.08 16.44 -11.47
CA MET A 1 4.76 15.76 -11.63
C MET A 1 4.84 14.24 -11.45
N ARG A 2 5.98 13.58 -11.70
CA ARG A 2 6.16 12.11 -11.55
C ARG A 2 5.78 11.55 -10.18
N VAL A 3 6.23 12.18 -9.09
CA VAL A 3 5.89 11.71 -7.72
C VAL A 3 4.39 11.79 -7.47
N LEU A 4 3.74 12.89 -7.85
CA LEU A 4 2.28 13.05 -7.71
C LEU A 4 1.52 11.96 -8.48
N ARG A 5 1.92 11.66 -9.72
CA ARG A 5 1.29 10.59 -10.51
C ARG A 5 1.52 9.21 -9.89
N ALA A 6 2.70 8.95 -9.34
CA ALA A 6 2.99 7.71 -8.61
C ALA A 6 2.11 7.59 -7.35
N VAL A 7 1.96 8.68 -6.58
CA VAL A 7 1.05 8.73 -5.41
C VAL A 7 -0.39 8.46 -5.84
N MET A 8 -0.88 9.10 -6.90
CA MET A 8 -2.24 8.84 -7.42
C MET A 8 -2.41 7.39 -7.88
N SER A 9 -1.38 6.81 -8.51
CA SER A 9 -1.39 5.40 -8.91
C SER A 9 -1.46 4.47 -7.70
N ALA A 10 -0.70 4.79 -6.65
CA ALA A 10 -0.72 4.04 -5.40
C ALA A 10 -2.10 4.13 -4.74
N VAL A 11 -2.66 5.34 -4.60
CA VAL A 11 -4.01 5.56 -4.07
C VAL A 11 -5.04 4.71 -4.82
N VAL A 12 -5.04 4.75 -6.16
CA VAL A 12 -5.98 3.98 -6.98
C VAL A 12 -5.78 2.47 -6.78
N ALA A 13 -4.54 1.99 -6.76
CA ALA A 13 -4.23 0.58 -6.55
C ALA A 13 -4.61 0.09 -5.14
N THR A 14 -4.55 0.96 -4.12
CA THR A 14 -4.86 0.63 -2.72
C THR A 14 -6.28 0.97 -2.30
N LEU A 15 -7.17 1.42 -3.20
CA LEU A 15 -8.58 1.67 -2.86
C LEU A 15 -9.27 0.47 -2.17
N PRO A 16 -9.09 -0.79 -2.61
CA PRO A 16 -9.67 -1.93 -1.90
C PRO A 16 -9.17 -2.07 -0.46
N VAL A 17 -7.90 -1.72 -0.20
CA VAL A 17 -7.32 -1.72 1.15
C VAL A 17 -8.03 -0.67 2.00
N LEU A 18 -8.22 0.55 1.49
CA LEU A 18 -8.94 1.61 2.19
C LEU A 18 -10.35 1.16 2.58
N VAL A 19 -11.09 0.54 1.65
CA VAL A 19 -12.45 0.04 1.93
C VAL A 19 -12.47 -0.93 3.10
N ILE A 20 -11.51 -1.86 3.17
CA ILE A 20 -11.41 -2.82 4.27
C ILE A 20 -11.05 -2.12 5.58
N LEU A 21 -10.10 -1.17 5.56
CA LEU A 21 -9.68 -0.43 6.75
C LEU A 21 -10.81 0.42 7.35
N LEU A 22 -11.75 0.90 6.53
CA LEU A 22 -12.87 1.72 7.00
C LEU A 22 -13.96 0.92 7.73
N ILE A 23 -13.86 -0.41 7.78
CA ILE A 23 -14.82 -1.30 8.43
C ILE A 23 -14.22 -1.79 9.77
N PRO A 24 -14.63 -1.21 10.92
CA PRO A 24 -14.03 -1.53 12.22
C PRO A 24 -14.06 -3.03 12.56
N THR A 25 -15.15 -3.74 12.23
CA THR A 25 -15.30 -5.16 12.54
C THR A 25 -14.31 -6.06 11.80
N LEU A 26 -13.72 -5.60 10.69
CA LEU A 26 -12.67 -6.33 9.97
C LEU A 26 -11.28 -6.04 10.53
N VAL A 27 -11.05 -4.82 11.02
CA VAL A 27 -9.73 -4.40 11.53
C VAL A 27 -9.55 -4.73 13.00
N ARG A 28 -10.63 -4.62 13.78
CA ARG A 28 -10.61 -4.66 15.25
C ARG A 28 -11.38 -5.86 15.79
N GLY A 29 -10.65 -6.79 16.42
CA GLY A 29 -11.23 -7.97 17.06
C GLY A 29 -12.01 -7.70 18.35
N ASP A 30 -11.91 -6.50 18.91
CA ASP A 30 -12.57 -6.07 20.16
C ASP A 30 -13.94 -5.40 19.93
N THR A 31 -14.33 -5.15 18.67
CA THR A 31 -15.61 -4.52 18.31
C THR A 31 -16.67 -5.51 17.79
N GLY A 32 -16.39 -6.82 17.81
CA GLY A 32 -17.28 -7.85 17.26
C GLY A 32 -16.87 -9.29 17.55
N ILE A 33 -17.40 -10.25 16.79
CA ILE A 33 -17.07 -11.68 16.90
C ILE A 33 -15.61 -11.87 16.43
N ALA A 34 -14.73 -12.38 17.30
CA ALA A 34 -13.28 -12.50 17.08
C ALA A 34 -12.86 -13.16 15.74
N ALA A 35 -13.74 -13.96 15.12
CA ALA A 35 -13.53 -14.56 13.80
C ALA A 35 -13.33 -13.52 12.67
N PHE A 36 -13.95 -12.34 12.75
CA PHE A 36 -13.89 -11.34 11.68
C PHE A 36 -12.54 -10.61 11.59
N SER A 37 -11.80 -10.49 12.69
CA SER A 37 -10.47 -9.86 12.69
C SER A 37 -9.42 -10.69 11.95
N GLY A 38 -9.47 -12.03 12.07
CA GLY A 38 -8.60 -12.93 11.30
C GLY A 38 -8.89 -12.90 9.80
N VAL A 39 -10.17 -12.79 9.43
CA VAL A 39 -10.60 -12.62 8.03
C VAL A 39 -10.15 -11.27 7.49
N GLY A 40 -10.32 -10.17 8.25
CA GLY A 40 -9.93 -8.83 7.83
C GLY A 40 -8.42 -8.69 7.59
N GLY A 41 -7.58 -9.24 8.47
CA GLY A 41 -6.13 -9.28 8.24
C GLY A 41 -5.74 -10.04 6.97
N THR A 42 -6.40 -11.17 6.70
CA THR A 42 -6.18 -11.95 5.47
C THR A 42 -6.60 -11.17 4.22
N LEU A 43 -7.76 -10.51 4.25
CA LEU A 43 -8.26 -9.67 3.16
C LEU A 43 -7.34 -8.47 2.90
N LEU A 44 -6.85 -7.81 3.96
CA LEU A 44 -5.90 -6.71 3.85
C LEU A 44 -4.61 -7.15 3.16
N ASN A 45 -4.05 -8.29 3.56
CA ASN A 45 -2.85 -8.84 2.94
C ASN A 45 -3.08 -9.19 1.47
N ALA A 46 -4.18 -9.87 1.15
CA ALA A 46 -4.52 -10.23 -0.23
C ALA A 46 -4.72 -8.98 -1.11
N ALA A 47 -5.44 -7.98 -0.61
CA ALA A 47 -5.66 -6.70 -1.30
C ALA A 47 -4.34 -5.95 -1.53
N PHE A 48 -3.44 -5.94 -0.55
CA PHE A 48 -2.16 -5.25 -0.70
C PHE A 48 -1.21 -5.97 -1.66
N ILE A 49 -1.14 -7.31 -1.61
CA ILE A 49 -0.39 -8.10 -2.60
C ILE A 49 -0.93 -7.84 -4.00
N ALA A 50 -2.25 -7.84 -4.18
CA ALA A 50 -2.86 -7.49 -5.46
C ALA A 50 -2.46 -6.08 -5.92
N ALA A 51 -2.44 -5.09 -5.01
CA ALA A 51 -1.99 -3.74 -5.31
C ALA A 51 -0.52 -3.69 -5.75
N ILE A 52 0.39 -4.44 -5.10
CA ILE A 52 1.81 -4.56 -5.48
C ILE A 52 1.97 -5.14 -6.89
N ILE A 53 1.16 -6.15 -7.22
CA ILE A 53 1.20 -6.79 -8.54
C ILE A 53 0.64 -5.85 -9.62
N LEU A 54 -0.43 -5.11 -9.32
CA LEU A 54 -1.16 -4.30 -10.28
C LEU A 54 -0.62 -2.88 -10.44
N ILE A 55 0.13 -2.35 -9.48
CA ILE A 55 0.57 -0.95 -9.55
C ILE A 55 1.38 -0.59 -10.80
N PRO A 56 2.23 -1.45 -11.40
CA PRO A 56 2.90 -1.08 -12.65
C PRO A 56 1.91 -0.78 -13.78
N LYS A 57 0.82 -1.56 -13.85
CA LYS A 57 -0.25 -1.36 -14.83
C LYS A 57 -1.00 -0.05 -14.58
N VAL A 58 -1.37 0.21 -13.32
CA VAL A 58 -2.07 1.45 -12.92
C VAL A 58 -1.20 2.68 -13.17
N ASN A 59 0.09 2.60 -12.83
CA ASN A 59 1.03 3.69 -13.07
C ASN A 59 1.31 3.92 -14.56
N GLY A 60 1.43 2.87 -15.36
CA GLY A 60 1.55 2.99 -16.82
C GLY A 60 0.33 3.63 -17.49
N TRP A 61 -0.85 3.53 -16.88
CA TRP A 61 -2.06 4.22 -17.35
C TRP A 61 -2.07 5.71 -16.97
N LEU A 62 -1.66 6.05 -15.75
CA LEU A 62 -1.70 7.42 -15.21
C LEU A 62 -0.45 8.27 -15.52
N ASP A 63 0.66 7.64 -15.90
CA ASP A 63 1.95 8.26 -16.19
C ASP A 63 2.63 7.66 -17.44
N PRO A 64 2.05 7.87 -18.63
CA PRO A 64 2.64 7.44 -19.90
C PRO A 64 3.72 8.42 -20.39
N GLU A 65 4.57 8.96 -19.51
CA GLU A 65 5.61 9.96 -19.87
C GLU A 65 6.75 9.40 -20.75
N VAL A 66 6.69 8.14 -21.18
CA VAL A 66 7.66 7.53 -22.11
C VAL A 66 6.86 6.76 -23.17
N PRO A 67 7.20 6.83 -24.47
CA PRO A 67 6.50 6.08 -25.53
C PRO A 67 6.40 4.56 -25.24
N ALA A 68 7.25 4.07 -24.33
CA ALA A 68 7.35 2.69 -23.91
C ALA A 68 6.81 2.39 -22.49
N TRP A 69 6.18 3.32 -21.76
CA TRP A 69 5.64 3.08 -20.39
C TRP A 69 4.11 3.17 -20.35
N THR A 70 3.45 2.24 -21.04
CA THR A 70 2.00 2.04 -21.04
C THR A 70 1.62 0.93 -20.06
N ALA A 71 0.31 0.72 -19.84
CA ALA A 71 -0.19 -0.34 -18.95
C ALA A 71 0.37 -1.75 -19.26
N THR A 72 0.53 -2.09 -20.55
CA THR A 72 1.06 -3.39 -21.00
C THR A 72 2.58 -3.46 -20.86
N THR A 73 3.29 -2.42 -21.30
CA THR A 73 4.76 -2.41 -21.28
C THR A 73 5.33 -2.22 -19.88
N ALA A 74 4.64 -1.51 -18.98
CA ALA A 74 5.04 -1.36 -17.59
C ALA A 74 5.06 -2.71 -16.84
N MET A 75 4.09 -3.60 -17.11
CA MET A 75 4.08 -4.96 -16.57
C MET A 75 5.24 -5.80 -17.12
N ALA A 76 5.48 -5.74 -18.44
CA ALA A 76 6.58 -6.46 -19.07
C ALA A 76 7.96 -5.97 -18.57
N ALA A 77 8.13 -4.66 -18.40
CA ALA A 77 9.34 -4.07 -17.86
C ALA A 77 9.57 -4.45 -16.40
N THR A 78 8.51 -4.44 -15.58
CA THR A 78 8.58 -4.92 -14.19
C THR A 78 8.97 -6.39 -14.13
N ALA A 79 8.36 -7.24 -14.96
CA ALA A 79 8.71 -8.66 -15.04
C ALA A 79 10.17 -8.87 -15.47
N ARG A 80 10.69 -8.03 -16.38
CA ARG A 80 12.10 -8.05 -16.79
C ARG A 80 13.02 -7.71 -15.61
N VAL A 81 12.74 -6.64 -14.87
CA VAL A 81 13.50 -6.26 -13.66
C VAL A 81 13.57 -7.41 -12.67
N TRP A 82 12.44 -8.09 -12.42
CA TRP A 82 12.40 -9.25 -11.52
C TRP A 82 13.26 -10.44 -12.01
N ARG A 83 13.38 -10.64 -13.33
CA ARG A 83 14.22 -11.72 -13.89
C ARG A 83 15.69 -11.37 -13.96
N THR A 84 16.04 -10.15 -14.35
CA THR A 84 17.44 -9.76 -14.64
C THR A 84 18.13 -9.08 -13.47
N ARG A 85 17.37 -8.51 -12.54
CA ARG A 85 17.86 -7.69 -11.42
C ARG A 85 17.18 -8.07 -10.11
N ILE A 86 17.05 -9.38 -9.87
CA ILE A 86 16.31 -9.92 -8.72
C ILE A 86 16.73 -9.29 -7.38
N TRP A 87 18.03 -9.10 -7.14
CA TRP A 87 18.51 -8.51 -5.89
C TRP A 87 18.04 -7.06 -5.70
N LEU A 88 18.04 -6.25 -6.76
CA LEU A 88 17.55 -4.86 -6.69
C LEU A 88 16.02 -4.82 -6.56
N ALA A 89 15.31 -5.76 -7.19
CA ALA A 89 13.87 -5.90 -7.00
C ALA A 89 13.52 -6.29 -5.55
N LEU A 90 14.29 -7.20 -4.95
CA LEU A 90 14.16 -7.56 -3.54
C LEU A 90 14.45 -6.37 -2.62
N LEU A 91 15.47 -5.55 -2.91
CA LEU A 91 15.71 -4.31 -2.17
C LEU A 91 14.54 -3.33 -2.28
N ALA A 92 13.89 -3.22 -3.44
CA ALA A 92 12.70 -2.40 -3.59
C ALA A 92 11.51 -2.93 -2.76
N VAL A 93 11.34 -4.26 -2.68
CA VAL A 93 10.35 -4.88 -1.79
C VAL A 93 10.70 -4.65 -0.32
N LEU A 94 11.96 -4.78 0.07
CA LEU A 94 12.39 -4.50 1.44
C LEU A 94 12.18 -3.03 1.82
N ALA A 95 12.41 -2.09 0.90
CA ALA A 95 12.10 -0.68 1.10
C ALA A 95 10.59 -0.46 1.30
N LEU A 96 9.75 -1.13 0.49
CA LEU A 96 8.30 -1.13 0.68
C LEU A 96 7.92 -1.66 2.06
N LEU A 97 8.45 -2.81 2.48
CA LEU A 97 8.15 -3.43 3.76
C LEU A 97 8.63 -2.57 4.94
N GLY A 98 9.79 -1.93 4.81
CA GLY A 98 10.33 -1.01 5.82
C GLY A 98 9.44 0.22 6.01
N ILE A 99 8.97 0.83 4.92
CA ILE A 99 8.03 1.96 4.98
C ILE A 99 6.68 1.52 5.52
N PHE A 100 6.19 0.35 5.08
CA PHE A 100 4.96 -0.23 5.58
C PHE A 100 5.01 -0.40 7.10
N ALA A 101 6.07 -1.02 7.62
CA ALA A 101 6.29 -1.20 9.05
C ALA A 101 6.39 0.14 9.82
N ALA A 102 7.03 1.15 9.24
CA ALA A 102 7.08 2.49 9.82
C ALA A 102 5.68 3.13 9.90
N GLY A 103 4.85 2.96 8.88
CA GLY A 103 3.45 3.41 8.88
C GLY A 103 2.60 2.71 9.95
N GLN A 104 2.74 1.38 10.10
CA GLN A 104 2.09 0.62 11.19
C GLN A 104 2.53 1.13 12.56
N THR A 105 3.83 1.40 12.72
CA THR A 105 4.40 1.91 13.96
C THR A 105 3.87 3.31 14.30
N ALA A 106 3.75 4.19 13.31
CA ALA A 106 3.17 5.52 13.50
C ALA A 106 1.70 5.46 13.94
N ALA A 107 0.91 4.58 13.32
CA ALA A 107 -0.48 4.36 13.72
C ALA A 107 -0.60 3.78 15.13
N TYR A 108 0.29 2.88 15.52
CA TYR A 108 0.36 2.36 16.89
C TYR A 108 0.57 3.48 17.92
N PHE A 109 1.54 4.38 17.70
CA PHE A 109 1.77 5.52 18.59
C PHE A 109 0.58 6.50 18.62
N LEU A 110 -0.10 6.70 17.48
CA LEU A 110 -1.35 7.47 17.45
C LEU A 110 -2.45 6.78 18.27
N GLY A 111 -2.54 5.45 18.20
CA GLY A 111 -3.48 4.65 18.98
C GLY A 111 -3.25 4.72 20.49
N LEU A 112 -1.99 4.85 20.93
CA LEU A 112 -1.66 5.06 22.33
C LEU A 112 -2.05 6.46 22.83
N SER A 113 -1.85 7.49 22.00
CA SER A 113 -2.13 8.89 22.39
C SER A 113 -3.60 9.29 22.24
N SER A 114 -4.30 8.69 21.28
CA SER A 114 -5.72 8.94 21.01
C SER A 114 -6.45 7.60 20.83
N PRO A 115 -6.75 6.87 21.93
CA PRO A 115 -7.40 5.57 21.85
C PRO A 115 -8.79 5.70 21.21
N ALA A 116 -9.08 4.81 20.27
CA ALA A 116 -10.37 4.79 19.58
C ALA A 116 -11.47 4.04 20.35
N LEU A 117 -11.11 3.23 21.34
CA LEU A 117 -12.05 2.68 22.31
C LEU A 117 -11.85 3.41 23.63
N THR A 118 -12.93 4.00 24.13
CA THR A 118 -12.97 4.65 25.44
C THR A 118 -14.15 4.06 26.18
N ASP A 119 -13.90 3.44 27.33
CA ASP A 119 -14.93 2.78 28.15
C ASP A 119 -15.78 1.75 27.40
N GLY A 120 -15.16 1.02 26.46
CA GLY A 120 -15.83 0.01 25.63
C GLY A 120 -16.67 0.59 24.48
N VAL A 121 -16.69 1.91 24.31
CA VAL A 121 -17.40 2.59 23.22
C VAL A 121 -16.41 3.02 22.14
N LEU A 122 -16.73 2.72 20.88
CA LEU A 122 -15.92 3.08 19.72
C LEU A 122 -16.15 4.56 19.36
N ASP A 123 -15.10 5.37 19.48
CA ASP A 123 -15.02 6.68 18.85
C ASP A 123 -14.53 6.52 17.40
N TYR A 124 -15.47 6.59 16.47
CA TYR A 124 -15.18 6.41 15.05
C TYR A 124 -14.23 7.47 14.49
N SER A 125 -14.23 8.70 15.02
CA SER A 125 -13.34 9.77 14.53
C SER A 125 -11.88 9.45 14.81
N ARG A 126 -11.61 8.91 16.02
CA ARG A 126 -10.27 8.47 16.42
C ARG A 126 -9.83 7.21 15.69
N PHE A 127 -10.75 6.26 15.50
CA PHE A 127 -10.52 5.08 14.67
C PHE A 127 -10.13 5.49 13.24
N LEU A 128 -10.95 6.34 12.60
CA LEU A 128 -10.69 6.82 11.25
C LEU A 128 -9.33 7.51 11.13
N ALA A 129 -8.94 8.34 12.11
CA ALA A 129 -7.65 9.00 12.10
C ALA A 129 -6.49 7.99 12.14
N GLN A 130 -6.57 6.96 12.98
CA GLN A 130 -5.56 5.89 13.05
C GLN A 130 -5.47 5.12 11.72
N GLU A 131 -6.60 4.68 11.18
CA GLU A 131 -6.62 3.91 9.93
C GLU A 131 -6.20 4.73 8.72
N LEU A 132 -6.45 6.05 8.71
CA LEU A 132 -5.93 6.94 7.68
C LEU A 132 -4.40 7.08 7.74
N VAL A 133 -3.81 7.07 8.94
CA VAL A 133 -2.34 7.04 9.09
C VAL A 133 -1.79 5.72 8.56
N VAL A 134 -2.41 4.59 8.91
CA VAL A 134 -2.05 3.27 8.36
C VAL A 134 -2.13 3.30 6.83
N TYR A 135 -3.23 3.84 6.29
CA TYR A 135 -3.46 3.90 4.85
C TYR A 135 -2.42 4.75 4.13
N LEU A 136 -2.25 6.01 4.55
CA LEU A 136 -1.40 6.96 3.85
C LEU A 136 0.09 6.63 3.99
N LEU A 137 0.55 6.32 5.20
CA LEU A 137 1.97 6.05 5.46
C LEU A 137 2.32 4.60 5.19
N GLY A 138 1.48 3.67 5.62
CA GLY A 138 1.74 2.24 5.48
C GLY A 138 1.55 1.79 4.04
N TYR A 139 0.38 2.01 3.44
CA TYR A 139 0.05 1.45 2.13
C TYR A 139 0.42 2.35 0.96
N VAL A 140 -0.02 3.63 0.97
CA VAL A 140 0.18 4.53 -0.18
C VAL A 140 1.65 4.89 -0.36
N LEU A 141 2.34 5.32 0.70
CA LEU A 141 3.74 5.74 0.61
C LEU A 141 4.69 4.58 0.28
N SER A 142 4.46 3.40 0.85
CA SER A 142 5.27 2.22 0.56
C SER A 142 5.13 1.77 -0.89
N LEU A 143 3.90 1.77 -1.41
CA LEU A 143 3.60 1.37 -2.78
C LEU A 143 4.07 2.41 -3.80
N THR A 144 3.98 3.70 -3.46
CA THR A 144 4.58 4.80 -4.22
C THR A 144 6.09 4.62 -4.34
N THR A 145 6.75 4.26 -3.23
CA THR A 145 8.21 4.04 -3.20
C THR A 145 8.58 2.85 -4.09
N TYR A 146 7.87 1.74 -3.96
CA TYR A 146 8.08 0.56 -4.79
C TYR A 146 7.97 0.86 -6.29
N VAL A 147 6.89 1.51 -6.73
CA VAL A 147 6.69 1.77 -8.16
C VAL A 147 7.75 2.72 -8.72
N LEU A 148 8.20 3.70 -7.94
CA LEU A 148 9.28 4.59 -8.35
C LEU A 148 10.61 3.84 -8.50
N LEU A 149 10.97 2.99 -7.52
CA LEU A 149 12.19 2.18 -7.59
C LEU A 149 12.18 1.22 -8.77
N ILE A 150 11.08 0.48 -8.97
CA ILE A 150 10.93 -0.44 -10.11
C ILE A 150 11.06 0.32 -11.44
N ARG A 151 10.44 1.50 -11.56
CA ARG A 151 10.52 2.31 -12.77
C ARG A 151 11.93 2.83 -13.03
N VAL A 152 12.69 3.19 -11.99
CA VAL A 152 14.11 3.56 -12.12
C VAL A 152 14.94 2.37 -12.61
N LEU A 153 14.74 1.20 -12.01
CA LEU A 153 15.45 -0.03 -12.37
C LEU A 153 15.15 -0.48 -13.80
N ALA A 154 13.93 -0.28 -14.27
CA ALA A 154 13.49 -0.61 -15.62
C ALA A 154 14.13 0.31 -16.69
N ARG A 155 14.39 1.58 -16.37
CA ARG A 155 14.99 2.54 -17.32
C ARG A 155 16.48 2.37 -17.53
N HIS A 156 17.21 1.91 -16.52
CA HIS A 156 18.66 1.70 -16.60
C HIS A 156 19.00 0.28 -17.08
N GLY A 157 18.02 -0.44 -17.66
CA GLY A 157 18.11 -1.84 -18.07
C GLY A 157 18.56 -2.05 -19.52
N ASP A 158 18.71 -0.96 -20.26
CA ASP A 158 19.24 -0.88 -21.63
C ASP A 158 20.66 -0.31 -21.60
#